data_AF-A0A970TM53-F1
#
_entry.id   AF-A0A970TM53-F1
#
_cell.length_a   1.000
_cell.length_b   1.000
_cell.length_c   1.000
_cell.angle_alpha   90.00
_cell.angle_beta   90.00
_cell.angle_gamma   90.00
#
_symmetry.space_group_name_H-M   'P 1'
#
loop_
_entity.id
_entity.type
_entity.pdbx_description
1 polymer ?
#
loop_
_entity_poly.entity_id
_entity_poly.type
_entity_poly.pdbx_seq_one_letter_code
_entity_poly.pdbx_strand_id
1 'polypeptide(L)'
;MKKQIPAWLVLAIIMIVAAAALAGTNMMTKDVIAGQAAVDAENARKEVLAAADFFEQLPLDESAKVDSLYVGKKDGTDVGYVSAIIVKGYGGDIEVIAGVLEDGTIAGVNVGGSSFAETAGLGAKAKDPAFVSQFSGKIAPLKVVKAGEAKTDATIDAITAATITSSAVTRGVNDIAKHIDAMLNPVDVAGGVFTPGTATASADGFGGPVAVTVTFGENAAITAISIGDDQFKETPGYGAAALEPEFAAQFMGKTAPIAMADVDAISGATITSEAVLSAINAAYQQLSVPAFAFEAGTATASAEGFAGPVAVTVTFDENATITGITVGDDQFAETPGYGAGALEPAFAEQFVGISAPVAMADVDAISGATITSEAVLDAINSAYKQRMMNAASEPEAAPEPEEAPEEPVADSVEAPRGAEEIEGGITVSKEGFAGPVAVTVLFADDNATIEKITIGDDKFA
;
A
#
# COMPACT_ATOMS: atom_id res chain seq x y z
N MET A 1 -20.96 -63.19 36.88
CA MET A 1 -21.41 -62.25 35.83
C MET A 1 -20.31 -61.22 35.63
N LYS A 2 -19.61 -61.23 34.48
CA LYS A 2 -18.63 -60.18 34.17
C LYS A 2 -19.43 -58.89 33.93
N LYS A 3 -19.31 -57.88 34.81
CA LYS A 3 -19.89 -56.56 34.59
C LYS A 3 -19.31 -56.00 33.30
N GLN A 4 -20.12 -55.95 32.24
CA GLN A 4 -19.71 -55.27 31.01
C GLN A 4 -19.75 -53.77 31.29
N ILE A 5 -18.62 -53.11 31.05
CA ILE A 5 -18.53 -51.65 31.13
C ILE A 5 -19.51 -51.09 30.10
N PRO A 6 -20.42 -50.17 30.47
CA PRO A 6 -21.41 -49.67 29.54
C PRO A 6 -20.71 -48.91 28.41
N ALA A 7 -21.19 -49.12 27.17
CA ALA A 7 -20.52 -48.65 25.95
C ALA A 7 -20.25 -47.14 25.93
N TRP A 8 -21.09 -46.33 26.58
CA TRP A 8 -20.91 -44.88 26.68
C TRP A 8 -19.67 -44.48 27.51
N LEU A 9 -19.31 -45.26 28.54
CA LEU A 9 -18.08 -45.03 29.32
C LEU A 9 -16.84 -45.37 28.50
N VAL A 10 -16.90 -46.45 27.71
CA VAL A 10 -15.80 -46.84 26.81
C VAL A 10 -15.59 -45.77 25.74
N LEU A 11 -16.67 -45.26 25.14
CA LEU A 11 -16.62 -44.15 24.18
C LEU A 11 -16.09 -42.86 24.82
N ALA A 12 -16.53 -42.50 26.03
CA ALA A 12 -16.03 -41.31 26.72
C ALA A 12 -14.52 -41.37 26.98
N ILE A 13 -14.01 -42.53 27.40
CA ILE A 13 -12.57 -42.73 27.62
C ILE A 13 -11.80 -42.63 26.30
N ILE A 14 -12.30 -43.23 25.21
CA ILE A 14 -11.66 -43.13 23.90
C ILE A 14 -11.62 -41.68 23.42
N MET A 15 -12.71 -40.91 23.59
CA MET A 15 -12.76 -39.49 23.23
C MET A 15 -11.77 -38.66 24.04
N ILE A 16 -11.63 -38.93 25.35
CA ILE A 16 -10.65 -38.24 26.20
C ILE A 16 -9.22 -38.55 25.75
N VAL A 17 -8.91 -39.81 25.47
CA VAL A 17 -7.58 -40.21 25.00
C VAL A 17 -7.27 -39.62 23.62
N ALA A 18 -8.23 -39.62 22.70
CA ALA A 18 -8.08 -39.02 21.38
C ALA A 18 -7.90 -37.49 21.46
N ALA A 19 -8.67 -36.81 22.31
CA ALA A 19 -8.52 -35.37 22.54
C ALA A 19 -7.17 -35.04 23.18
N ALA A 20 -6.72 -35.82 24.18
CA ALA A 20 -5.41 -35.65 24.80
C ALA A 20 -4.26 -35.90 23.83
N ALA A 21 -4.36 -36.92 22.98
CA ALA A 21 -3.38 -37.19 21.93
C ALA A 21 -3.32 -36.07 20.88
N LEU A 22 -4.47 -35.55 20.45
CA LEU A 22 -4.54 -34.43 19.51
C LEU A 22 -4.01 -33.14 20.12
N ALA A 23 -4.37 -32.83 21.37
CA ALA A 23 -3.91 -31.65 22.10
C ALA A 23 -2.39 -31.72 22.35
N GLY A 24 -1.87 -32.87 22.79
CA GLY A 24 -0.43 -33.06 22.99
C GLY A 24 0.36 -32.93 21.69
N THR A 25 -0.18 -33.46 20.58
CA THR A 25 0.43 -33.29 19.25
C THR A 25 0.42 -31.82 18.84
N ASN A 26 -0.73 -31.14 18.95
CA ASN A 26 -0.87 -29.72 18.58
C ASN A 26 0.10 -28.82 19.38
N MET A 27 0.17 -28.99 20.71
CA MET A 27 1.07 -28.21 21.57
C MET A 27 2.54 -28.38 21.19
N MET A 28 2.97 -29.60 20.84
CA MET A 28 4.35 -29.85 20.45
C MET A 28 4.67 -29.31 19.04
N THR A 29 3.70 -29.29 18.14
CA THR A 29 3.90 -28.83 16.75
C THR A 29 3.64 -27.35 16.54
N LYS A 30 2.91 -26.67 17.43
CA LYS A 30 2.44 -25.29 17.23
C LYS A 30 3.59 -24.32 16.96
N ASP A 31 4.65 -24.38 17.76
CA ASP A 31 5.77 -23.45 17.63
C ASP A 31 6.61 -23.74 16.37
N VAL A 32 6.74 -25.02 15.99
CA VAL A 32 7.41 -25.41 14.73
C VAL A 32 6.60 -24.96 13.51
N ILE A 33 5.27 -25.12 13.55
CA ILE A 33 4.37 -24.66 12.48
C ILE A 33 4.42 -23.13 12.37
N ALA A 34 4.39 -22.42 13.51
CA ALA A 34 4.49 -20.97 13.54
C ALA A 34 5.85 -20.48 13.02
N GLY A 35 6.94 -21.13 13.43
CA GLY A 35 8.29 -20.81 12.94
C GLY A 35 8.41 -21.03 11.42
N GLN A 36 7.91 -22.16 10.91
CA GLN A 36 7.93 -22.42 9.47
C GLN A 36 7.05 -21.43 8.70
N ALA A 37 5.85 -21.11 9.21
CA ALA A 37 4.98 -20.12 8.58
C ALA A 37 5.62 -18.72 8.53
N ALA A 38 6.35 -18.32 9.56
CA ALA A 38 7.09 -17.05 9.56
C ALA A 38 8.21 -17.04 8.52
N VAL A 39 8.97 -18.14 8.41
CA VAL A 39 10.01 -18.30 7.38
C VAL A 39 9.42 -18.29 5.98
N ASP A 40 8.32 -19.01 5.75
CA ASP A 40 7.64 -19.06 4.46
C ASP A 40 7.09 -17.68 4.08
N ALA A 41 6.52 -16.94 5.04
CA ALA A 41 6.04 -15.58 4.83
C ALA A 41 7.19 -14.61 4.48
N GLU A 42 8.33 -14.68 5.16
CA GLU A 42 9.49 -13.84 4.84
C GLU A 42 10.08 -14.18 3.47
N ASN A 43 10.18 -15.46 3.14
CA ASN A 43 10.62 -15.91 1.81
C ASN A 43 9.67 -15.43 0.72
N ALA A 44 8.36 -15.49 0.94
CA ALA A 44 7.38 -14.98 0.01
C ALA A 44 7.52 -13.46 -0.20
N ARG A 45 7.79 -12.68 0.87
CA ARG A 45 8.07 -11.23 0.75
C ARG A 45 9.32 -10.95 -0.08
N LYS A 46 10.40 -11.69 0.16
CA LYS A 46 11.66 -11.62 -0.62
C LYS A 46 11.46 -12.01 -2.08
N GLU A 47 10.58 -12.97 -2.35
CA GLU A 47 10.26 -13.39 -3.72
C GLU A 47 9.51 -12.28 -4.48
N VAL A 48 8.55 -11.60 -3.84
CA VAL A 48 7.75 -10.57 -4.50
C VAL A 48 8.42 -9.19 -4.56
N LEU A 49 9.38 -8.92 -3.67
CA LEU A 49 10.16 -7.68 -3.65
C LEU A 49 11.65 -7.98 -3.41
N ALA A 50 12.29 -8.59 -4.41
CA ALA A 50 13.69 -9.01 -4.34
C ALA A 50 14.70 -7.85 -4.20
N ALA A 51 14.27 -6.61 -4.41
CA ALA A 51 15.11 -5.41 -4.25
C ALA A 51 15.35 -5.05 -2.78
N ALA A 52 14.49 -5.48 -1.85
CA ALA A 52 14.59 -5.16 -0.43
C ALA A 52 15.46 -6.18 0.33
N ASP A 53 16.28 -5.68 1.26
CA ASP A 53 17.11 -6.51 2.14
C ASP A 53 16.36 -6.86 3.45
N PHE A 54 15.50 -5.94 3.91
CA PHE A 54 14.73 -6.06 5.14
C PHE A 54 13.29 -5.58 4.93
N PHE A 55 12.37 -6.11 5.75
CA PHE A 55 10.95 -5.75 5.73
C PHE A 55 10.50 -5.32 7.12
N GLU A 56 9.91 -4.12 7.20
CA GLU A 56 9.33 -3.58 8.43
C GLU A 56 7.82 -3.60 8.32
N GLN A 57 7.13 -4.13 9.34
CA GLN A 57 5.67 -4.18 9.34
C GLN A 57 5.10 -2.79 9.64
N LEU A 58 4.19 -2.34 8.79
CA LEU A 58 3.43 -1.11 9.03
C LEU A 58 2.12 -1.44 9.75
N PRO A 59 1.64 -0.56 10.65
CA PRO A 59 0.33 -0.72 11.25
C PRO A 59 -0.76 -0.65 10.18
N LEU A 60 -1.81 -1.44 10.35
CA LEU A 60 -3.00 -1.39 9.54
C LEU A 60 -4.18 -0.89 10.36
N ASP A 61 -4.97 -0.01 9.76
CA ASP A 61 -6.28 0.35 10.31
C ASP A 61 -7.22 -0.86 10.30
N GLU A 62 -8.15 -0.93 11.26
CA GLU A 62 -9.17 -2.00 11.28
C GLU A 62 -10.07 -2.00 10.04
N SER A 63 -10.10 -0.89 9.28
CA SER A 63 -10.83 -0.76 8.02
C SER A 63 -10.05 -1.23 6.79
N ALA A 64 -8.75 -1.58 6.94
CA ALA A 64 -7.92 -2.03 5.85
C ALA A 64 -8.48 -3.33 5.24
N LYS A 65 -8.50 -3.37 3.91
CA LYS A 65 -8.97 -4.55 3.14
C LYS A 65 -7.88 -5.60 2.93
N VAL A 66 -6.69 -5.36 3.46
CA VAL A 66 -5.52 -6.26 3.41
C VAL A 66 -5.23 -6.82 4.79
N ASP A 67 -4.62 -7.99 4.87
CA ASP A 67 -4.34 -8.69 6.12
C ASP A 67 -3.01 -8.25 6.77
N SER A 68 -2.06 -7.79 5.96
CA SER A 68 -0.79 -7.26 6.46
C SER A 68 -0.12 -6.32 5.45
N LEU A 69 0.71 -5.39 5.94
CA LEU A 69 1.45 -4.45 5.14
C LEU A 69 2.88 -4.29 5.68
N TYR A 70 3.84 -4.27 4.76
CA TYR A 70 5.26 -4.14 5.06
C TYR A 70 5.90 -3.15 4.10
N VAL A 71 6.83 -2.35 4.59
CA VAL A 71 7.75 -1.58 3.75
C VAL A 71 9.05 -2.36 3.57
N GLY A 72 9.51 -2.47 2.33
CA GLY A 72 10.79 -3.08 1.98
C GLY A 72 11.88 -2.02 1.95
N LYS A 73 12.97 -2.24 2.68
CA LYS A 73 14.11 -1.33 2.76
C LYS A 73 15.36 -1.94 2.14
N LYS A 74 16.14 -1.09 1.46
CA LYS A 74 17.48 -1.39 0.96
C LYS A 74 18.43 -0.28 1.37
N ASP A 75 19.51 -0.61 2.06
CA ASP A 75 20.50 0.37 2.54
C ASP A 75 19.88 1.54 3.36
N GLY A 76 18.74 1.30 4.02
CA GLY A 76 17.99 2.30 4.78
C GLY A 76 16.96 3.10 3.99
N THR A 77 16.88 2.93 2.66
CA THR A 77 15.90 3.58 1.77
C THR A 77 14.74 2.65 1.47
N ASP A 78 13.54 3.20 1.40
CA ASP A 78 12.35 2.46 0.98
C ASP A 78 12.45 2.13 -0.52
N VAL A 79 12.16 0.88 -0.89
CA VAL A 79 12.24 0.41 -2.29
C VAL A 79 10.93 -0.19 -2.79
N GLY A 80 9.88 -0.15 -1.97
CA GLY A 80 8.55 -0.65 -2.27
C GLY A 80 7.86 -1.22 -1.04
N TYR A 81 6.65 -1.73 -1.24
CA TYR A 81 5.77 -2.25 -0.21
C TYR A 81 5.36 -3.67 -0.54
N VAL A 82 5.13 -4.48 0.47
CA VAL A 82 4.58 -5.83 0.33
C VAL A 82 3.35 -5.96 1.20
N SER A 83 2.25 -6.40 0.61
CA SER A 83 1.01 -6.65 1.34
C SER A 83 0.48 -8.04 1.03
N ALA A 84 -0.26 -8.60 1.97
CA ALA A 84 -0.94 -9.88 1.85
C ALA A 84 -2.44 -9.70 2.01
N ILE A 85 -3.22 -10.44 1.23
CA ILE A 85 -4.68 -10.50 1.30
C ILE A 85 -5.17 -11.92 1.09
N ILE A 86 -6.17 -12.34 1.85
CA ILE A 86 -6.88 -13.60 1.68
C ILE A 86 -8.13 -13.37 0.83
N VAL A 87 -8.16 -14.00 -0.34
CA VAL A 87 -9.29 -13.95 -1.28
C VAL A 87 -9.95 -15.31 -1.43
N LYS A 88 -11.23 -15.31 -1.77
CA LYS A 88 -11.97 -16.55 -2.01
C LYS A 88 -11.73 -17.10 -3.42
N GLY A 89 -11.05 -18.24 -3.51
CA GLY A 89 -10.90 -19.05 -4.73
C GLY A 89 -12.06 -20.03 -4.96
N TYR A 90 -11.89 -20.96 -5.89
CA TYR A 90 -12.90 -21.98 -6.19
C TYR A 90 -12.98 -23.07 -5.12
N GLY A 91 -11.82 -23.62 -4.74
CA GLY A 91 -11.62 -24.74 -3.80
C GLY A 91 -11.44 -24.32 -2.35
N GLY A 92 -11.16 -23.04 -2.08
CA GLY A 92 -10.85 -22.57 -0.75
C GLY A 92 -10.35 -21.13 -0.74
N ASP A 93 -9.76 -20.74 0.38
CA ASP A 93 -9.15 -19.43 0.54
C ASP A 93 -7.76 -19.43 -0.10
N ILE A 94 -7.40 -18.32 -0.72
CA ILE A 94 -6.13 -18.11 -1.41
C ILE A 94 -5.47 -16.92 -0.75
N GLU A 95 -4.29 -17.13 -0.18
CA GLU A 95 -3.43 -16.05 0.26
C GLU A 95 -2.67 -15.53 -0.96
N VAL A 96 -2.82 -14.23 -1.22
CA VAL A 96 -2.13 -13.51 -2.28
C VAL A 96 -1.20 -12.52 -1.62
N ILE A 97 0.08 -12.60 -1.92
CA ILE A 97 1.11 -11.68 -1.45
C ILE A 97 1.63 -10.95 -2.69
N ALA A 98 1.64 -9.62 -2.68
CA ALA A 98 2.13 -8.83 -3.79
C ALA A 98 3.09 -7.74 -3.32
N GLY A 99 4.18 -7.58 -4.06
CA GLY A 99 5.11 -6.47 -3.93
C GLY A 99 4.77 -5.37 -4.93
N VAL A 100 4.70 -4.13 -4.47
CA VAL A 100 4.37 -2.94 -5.28
C VAL A 100 5.42 -1.88 -5.04
N LEU A 101 5.97 -1.32 -6.12
CA LEU A 101 6.94 -0.22 -6.08
C LEU A 101 6.22 1.12 -5.79
N GLU A 102 6.98 2.14 -5.43
CA GLU A 102 6.44 3.47 -5.12
C GLU A 102 5.71 4.13 -6.30
N ASP A 103 6.05 3.75 -7.54
CA ASP A 103 5.38 4.22 -8.75
C ASP A 103 4.08 3.45 -9.07
N GLY A 104 3.65 2.54 -8.19
CA GLY A 104 2.46 1.69 -8.36
C GLY A 104 2.70 0.44 -9.21
N THR A 105 3.91 0.23 -9.71
CA THR A 105 4.25 -0.98 -10.50
C THR A 105 4.32 -2.21 -9.60
N ILE A 106 3.69 -3.30 -10.03
CA ILE A 106 3.76 -4.58 -9.33
C ILE A 106 5.14 -5.21 -9.58
N ALA A 107 5.93 -5.39 -8.53
CA ALA A 107 7.24 -6.04 -8.59
C ALA A 107 7.10 -7.57 -8.75
N GLY A 108 6.20 -8.19 -7.99
CA GLY A 108 6.00 -9.63 -8.01
C GLY A 108 4.76 -10.04 -7.23
N VAL A 109 4.32 -11.29 -7.45
CA VAL A 109 3.16 -11.89 -6.80
C VAL A 109 3.49 -13.33 -6.39
N ASN A 110 3.17 -13.69 -5.16
CA ASN A 110 3.19 -15.04 -4.64
C ASN A 110 1.76 -15.44 -4.28
N VAL A 111 1.38 -16.67 -4.61
CA VAL A 111 0.03 -17.19 -4.41
C VAL A 111 0.12 -18.50 -3.64
N GLY A 112 -0.66 -18.64 -2.58
CA GLY A 112 -0.64 -19.85 -1.77
C GLY A 112 -1.47 -19.75 -0.50
N GLY A 113 -0.84 -20.08 0.61
CA GLY A 113 -1.45 -20.16 1.94
C GLY A 113 -1.78 -21.58 2.39
N SER A 114 -1.90 -21.76 3.70
CA SER A 114 -2.19 -23.06 4.33
C SER A 114 -3.57 -23.62 3.97
N SER A 115 -4.50 -22.74 3.60
CA SER A 115 -5.88 -23.08 3.20
C SER A 115 -6.06 -23.22 1.69
N PHE A 116 -4.98 -23.12 0.92
CA PHE A 116 -5.02 -23.24 -0.54
C PHE A 116 -5.42 -24.66 -0.96
N ALA A 117 -6.66 -24.79 -1.43
CA ALA A 117 -7.28 -26.08 -1.77
C ALA A 117 -7.77 -26.14 -3.23
N GLU A 118 -7.12 -25.40 -4.13
CA GLU A 118 -7.54 -25.37 -5.53
C GLU A 118 -7.27 -26.69 -6.26
N THR A 119 -8.13 -27.02 -7.23
CA THR A 119 -8.06 -28.27 -7.98
C THR A 119 -6.71 -28.45 -8.69
N ALA A 120 -6.02 -29.55 -8.40
CA ALA A 120 -4.72 -29.89 -8.98
C ALA A 120 -4.77 -29.93 -10.52
N GLY A 121 -3.82 -29.28 -11.18
CA GLY A 121 -3.75 -29.17 -12.64
C GLY A 121 -4.71 -28.14 -13.28
N LEU A 122 -5.63 -27.57 -12.50
CA LEU A 122 -6.49 -26.45 -12.88
C LEU A 122 -6.10 -25.22 -12.04
N GLY A 123 -6.88 -24.86 -11.02
CA GLY A 123 -6.64 -23.68 -10.19
C GLY A 123 -5.31 -23.72 -9.41
N ALA A 124 -4.77 -24.91 -9.12
CA ALA A 124 -3.46 -25.01 -8.48
C ALA A 124 -2.31 -24.39 -9.30
N LYS A 125 -2.51 -24.21 -10.62
CA LYS A 125 -1.56 -23.51 -11.51
C LYS A 125 -1.46 -22.01 -11.22
N ALA A 126 -2.29 -21.46 -10.34
CA ALA A 126 -2.15 -20.09 -9.87
C ALA A 126 -0.83 -19.84 -9.13
N LYS A 127 -0.16 -20.90 -8.67
CA LYS A 127 1.17 -20.85 -8.07
C LYS A 127 2.30 -21.03 -9.10
N ASP A 128 1.97 -21.37 -10.34
CA ASP A 128 2.97 -21.64 -11.35
C ASP A 128 3.60 -20.32 -11.84
N PRO A 129 4.93 -20.28 -12.07
CA PRO A 129 5.62 -19.11 -12.60
C PRO A 129 4.97 -18.51 -13.85
N ALA A 130 4.41 -19.36 -14.73
CA ALA A 130 3.75 -18.93 -15.96
C ALA A 130 2.49 -18.07 -15.72
N PHE A 131 1.85 -18.17 -14.55
CA PHE A 131 0.73 -17.32 -14.16
C PHE A 131 1.22 -16.10 -13.37
N VAL A 132 2.02 -16.31 -12.32
CA VAL A 132 2.45 -15.21 -11.42
C VAL A 132 3.38 -14.20 -12.10
N SER A 133 4.22 -14.62 -13.06
CA SER A 133 5.12 -13.70 -13.76
C SER A 133 4.39 -12.73 -14.69
N GLN A 134 3.10 -12.95 -14.96
CA GLN A 134 2.31 -12.03 -15.79
C GLN A 134 2.04 -10.71 -15.08
N PHE A 135 2.09 -10.68 -13.75
CA PHE A 135 1.80 -9.48 -12.95
C PHE A 135 2.99 -8.53 -12.88
N SER A 136 4.22 -9.06 -12.85
CA SER A 136 5.45 -8.27 -12.74
C SER A 136 5.58 -7.24 -13.86
N GLY A 137 5.88 -6.00 -13.49
CA GLY A 137 6.05 -4.87 -14.41
C GLY A 137 4.75 -4.25 -14.92
N LYS A 138 3.58 -4.69 -14.42
CA LYS A 138 2.29 -4.07 -14.74
C LYS A 138 1.82 -3.15 -13.62
N ILE A 139 0.91 -2.24 -13.95
CA ILE A 139 0.26 -1.32 -13.01
C ILE A 139 -1.23 -1.72 -12.93
N ALA A 140 -1.76 -1.80 -11.70
CA ALA A 140 -3.18 -2.06 -11.45
C ALA A 140 -4.04 -0.84 -11.83
N PRO A 141 -5.33 -1.02 -12.19
CA PRO A 141 -6.12 -2.25 -12.15
C PRO A 141 -5.86 -3.19 -13.35
N LEU A 142 -5.81 -4.48 -13.08
CA LEU A 142 -5.60 -5.56 -14.05
C LEU A 142 -6.87 -6.37 -14.30
N LYS A 143 -7.11 -6.76 -15.55
CA LYS A 143 -8.25 -7.57 -15.97
C LYS A 143 -7.84 -8.98 -16.41
N VAL A 144 -8.56 -9.99 -15.93
CA VAL A 144 -8.40 -11.36 -16.45
C VAL A 144 -9.10 -11.50 -17.81
N VAL A 145 -8.35 -12.02 -18.80
CA VAL A 145 -8.83 -12.27 -20.16
C VAL A 145 -8.74 -13.75 -20.52
N LYS A 146 -9.67 -14.23 -21.33
CA LYS A 146 -9.68 -15.63 -21.80
C LYS A 146 -8.82 -15.81 -23.05
N ALA A 147 -8.48 -17.06 -23.35
CA ALA A 147 -7.75 -17.39 -24.57
C ALA A 147 -8.46 -16.84 -25.83
N GLY A 148 -7.75 -16.01 -26.59
CA GLY A 148 -8.24 -15.39 -27.82
C GLY A 148 -8.82 -13.98 -27.65
N GLU A 149 -8.94 -13.47 -26.42
CA GLU A 149 -9.27 -12.06 -26.17
C GLU A 149 -8.04 -11.15 -26.35
N ALA A 150 -8.27 -9.86 -26.57
CA ALA A 150 -7.20 -8.89 -26.77
C ALA A 150 -6.38 -8.73 -25.49
N LYS A 151 -5.06 -8.84 -25.62
CA LYS A 151 -4.11 -8.67 -24.52
C LYS A 151 -3.52 -7.27 -24.55
N THR A 152 -3.47 -6.65 -23.39
CA THR A 152 -2.84 -5.34 -23.15
C THR A 152 -1.99 -5.39 -21.89
N ASP A 153 -1.29 -4.29 -21.61
CA ASP A 153 -0.51 -4.18 -20.38
C ASP A 153 -1.38 -4.22 -19.12
N ALA A 154 -2.68 -3.95 -19.23
CA ALA A 154 -3.66 -4.05 -18.14
C ALA A 154 -4.40 -5.41 -18.10
N THR A 155 -3.87 -6.47 -18.73
CA THR A 155 -4.54 -7.79 -18.77
C THR A 155 -3.65 -8.94 -18.30
N ILE A 156 -4.30 -9.97 -17.75
CA ILE A 156 -3.73 -11.24 -17.29
C ILE A 156 -4.45 -12.40 -17.97
N ASP A 157 -3.72 -13.36 -18.51
CA ASP A 157 -4.31 -14.57 -19.09
C ASP A 157 -4.90 -15.46 -18.01
N ALA A 158 -6.18 -15.82 -18.18
CA ALA A 158 -6.84 -16.79 -17.34
C ALA A 158 -6.19 -18.18 -17.46
N ILE A 159 -6.05 -18.87 -16.33
CA ILE A 159 -5.75 -20.29 -16.32
C ILE A 159 -6.91 -21.02 -16.98
N THR A 160 -6.59 -21.85 -17.99
CA THR A 160 -7.60 -22.59 -18.76
C THR A 160 -8.47 -23.43 -17.82
N ALA A 161 -9.78 -23.25 -17.92
CA ALA A 161 -10.80 -23.89 -17.07
C ALA A 161 -10.72 -23.57 -15.56
N ALA A 162 -9.94 -22.57 -15.14
CA ALA A 162 -9.84 -22.09 -13.76
C ALA A 162 -9.95 -20.56 -13.68
N THR A 163 -10.95 -20.00 -14.38
CA THR A 163 -11.18 -18.55 -14.41
C THR A 163 -11.52 -17.99 -13.03
N ILE A 164 -12.26 -18.72 -12.19
CA ILE A 164 -12.60 -18.29 -10.83
C ILE A 164 -11.34 -18.06 -10.00
N THR A 165 -10.41 -19.02 -10.01
CA THR A 165 -9.10 -18.88 -9.35
C THR A 165 -8.30 -17.71 -9.89
N SER A 166 -8.24 -17.58 -11.23
CA SER A 166 -7.46 -16.53 -11.90
C SER A 166 -7.98 -15.15 -11.52
N SER A 167 -9.30 -14.96 -11.57
CA SER A 167 -9.96 -13.71 -11.18
C SER A 167 -9.83 -13.42 -9.70
N ALA A 168 -9.87 -14.43 -8.82
CA ALA A 168 -9.65 -14.23 -7.39
C ALA A 168 -8.24 -13.69 -7.11
N VAL A 169 -7.20 -14.30 -7.69
CA VAL A 169 -5.82 -13.83 -7.52
C VAL A 169 -5.65 -12.42 -8.08
N THR A 170 -6.11 -12.16 -9.30
CA THR A 170 -5.99 -10.83 -9.91
C THR A 170 -6.73 -9.76 -9.10
N ARG A 171 -7.89 -10.08 -8.53
CA ARG A 171 -8.60 -9.17 -7.62
C ARG A 171 -7.76 -8.88 -6.37
N GLY A 172 -7.20 -9.89 -5.73
CA GLY A 172 -6.33 -9.70 -4.56
C GLY A 172 -5.12 -8.79 -4.87
N VAL A 173 -4.50 -8.96 -6.04
CA VAL A 173 -3.41 -8.08 -6.48
C VAL A 173 -3.89 -6.65 -6.71
N ASN A 174 -5.06 -6.46 -7.35
CA ASN A 174 -5.66 -5.14 -7.54
C ASN A 174 -5.99 -4.46 -6.20
N ASP A 175 -6.54 -5.20 -5.24
CA ASP A 175 -6.91 -4.69 -3.92
C ASP A 175 -5.67 -4.28 -3.11
N ILE A 176 -4.60 -5.07 -3.16
CA ILE A 176 -3.29 -4.72 -2.58
C ILE A 176 -2.74 -3.44 -3.22
N ALA A 177 -2.67 -3.39 -4.54
CA ALA A 177 -2.13 -2.24 -5.25
C ALA A 177 -2.94 -0.97 -4.97
N LYS A 178 -4.28 -1.08 -4.93
CA LYS A 178 -5.17 0.01 -4.56
C LYS A 178 -4.96 0.50 -3.12
N HIS A 179 -4.76 -0.42 -2.18
CA HIS A 179 -4.50 -0.04 -0.78
C HIS A 179 -3.17 0.68 -0.64
N ILE A 180 -2.11 0.17 -1.28
CA ILE A 180 -0.78 0.80 -1.28
C ILE A 180 -0.83 2.17 -1.97
N ASP A 181 -1.50 2.26 -3.12
CA ASP A 181 -1.70 3.53 -3.82
C ASP A 181 -2.45 4.55 -2.94
N ALA A 182 -3.51 4.15 -2.24
CA ALA A 182 -4.23 5.02 -1.32
C ALA A 182 -3.39 5.48 -0.12
N MET A 183 -2.41 4.69 0.31
CA MET A 183 -1.47 5.08 1.37
C MET A 183 -0.39 6.04 0.85
N LEU A 184 0.15 5.78 -0.35
CA LEU A 184 1.19 6.60 -0.97
C LEU A 184 0.66 7.93 -1.50
N ASN A 185 -0.57 7.90 -2.00
CA ASN A 185 -1.29 9.03 -2.54
C ASN A 185 -2.58 9.21 -1.72
N PRO A 186 -2.48 9.59 -0.43
CA PRO A 186 -3.63 9.77 0.42
C PRO A 186 -4.53 10.85 -0.15
N VAL A 187 -5.71 10.44 -0.63
CA VAL A 187 -6.75 11.35 -1.06
C VAL A 187 -7.42 11.88 0.20
N ASP A 188 -6.94 13.01 0.73
CA ASP A 188 -7.67 13.70 1.79
C ASP A 188 -8.97 14.28 1.20
N VAL A 189 -10.06 13.53 1.36
CA VAL A 189 -11.42 13.93 0.99
C VAL A 189 -12.05 14.84 2.05
N ALA A 190 -11.38 15.10 3.18
CA ALA A 190 -11.91 15.99 4.22
C ALA A 190 -11.71 17.49 3.94
N GLY A 191 -11.04 17.85 2.83
CA GLY A 191 -10.89 19.25 2.40
C GLY A 191 -10.93 19.48 0.88
N GLY A 192 -11.07 18.42 0.08
CA GLY A 192 -11.03 18.51 -1.38
C GLY A 192 -12.17 19.34 -1.97
N VAL A 193 -11.91 20.07 -3.07
CA VAL A 193 -12.97 20.72 -3.84
C VAL A 193 -13.75 19.62 -4.58
N PHE A 194 -14.86 19.19 -3.99
CA PHE A 194 -15.81 18.32 -4.66
C PHE A 194 -16.67 19.12 -5.64
N THR A 195 -16.69 18.70 -6.91
CA THR A 195 -17.56 19.32 -7.92
C THR A 195 -18.76 18.40 -8.21
N PRO A 196 -20.00 18.82 -7.92
CA PRO A 196 -21.19 18.05 -8.29
C PRO A 196 -21.21 17.72 -9.78
N GLY A 197 -21.61 16.49 -10.11
CA GLY A 197 -21.53 16.00 -11.48
C GLY A 197 -21.87 14.53 -11.61
N THR A 198 -21.81 14.04 -12.84
CA THR A 198 -21.98 12.61 -13.15
C THR A 198 -20.64 12.00 -13.47
N ALA A 199 -20.34 10.87 -12.84
CA ALA A 199 -19.14 10.08 -13.12
C ALA A 199 -19.49 8.61 -13.28
N THR A 200 -18.67 7.91 -14.06
CA THR A 200 -18.78 6.47 -14.27
C THR A 200 -17.47 5.81 -13.90
N ALA A 201 -17.55 4.82 -13.03
CA ALA A 201 -16.41 3.98 -12.69
C ALA A 201 -16.84 2.51 -12.68
N SER A 202 -15.87 1.60 -12.66
CA SER A 202 -16.13 0.16 -12.60
C SER A 202 -15.20 -0.50 -11.60
N ALA A 203 -15.68 -1.54 -10.95
CA ALA A 203 -14.87 -2.42 -10.11
C ALA A 203 -15.14 -3.90 -10.45
N ASP A 204 -14.21 -4.78 -10.12
CA ASP A 204 -14.31 -6.20 -10.43
C ASP A 204 -15.37 -6.91 -9.56
N GLY A 205 -16.49 -7.28 -10.18
CA GLY A 205 -17.48 -8.17 -9.59
C GLY A 205 -17.07 -9.64 -9.63
N PHE A 206 -18.02 -10.53 -9.35
CA PHE A 206 -17.77 -11.97 -9.40
C PHE A 206 -17.76 -12.50 -10.84
N GLY A 207 -18.69 -12.02 -11.68
CA GLY A 207 -18.85 -12.47 -13.07
C GLY A 207 -18.16 -11.58 -14.10
N GLY A 208 -17.72 -10.40 -13.70
CA GLY A 208 -17.04 -9.43 -14.57
C GLY A 208 -17.05 -8.03 -13.94
N PRO A 209 -16.59 -7.00 -14.68
CA PRO A 209 -16.63 -5.64 -14.17
C PRO A 209 -18.07 -5.18 -13.95
N VAL A 210 -18.29 -4.50 -12.83
CA VAL A 210 -19.55 -3.85 -12.48
C VAL A 210 -19.34 -2.35 -12.67
N ALA A 211 -19.78 -1.83 -13.82
CA ALA A 211 -19.81 -0.40 -14.07
C ALA A 211 -20.96 0.26 -13.30
N VAL A 212 -20.71 1.42 -12.71
CA VAL A 212 -21.73 2.23 -12.02
C VAL A 212 -21.58 3.67 -12.49
N THR A 213 -22.68 4.24 -12.97
CA THR A 213 -22.80 5.66 -13.29
C THR A 213 -23.58 6.34 -12.19
N VAL A 214 -23.00 7.35 -11.54
CA VAL A 214 -23.59 8.05 -10.41
C VAL A 214 -23.61 9.54 -10.68
N THR A 215 -24.73 10.19 -10.39
CA THR A 215 -24.83 11.66 -10.35
C THR A 215 -24.85 12.11 -8.91
N PHE A 216 -23.88 12.93 -8.56
CA PHE A 216 -23.74 13.52 -7.24
C PHE A 216 -24.20 14.99 -7.27
N GLY A 217 -25.05 15.35 -6.32
CA GLY A 217 -25.48 16.74 -6.07
C GLY A 217 -24.54 17.46 -5.11
N GLU A 218 -25.03 18.55 -4.50
CA GLU A 218 -24.29 19.27 -3.46
C GLU A 218 -23.92 18.33 -2.29
N ASN A 219 -22.77 18.60 -1.66
CA ASN A 219 -22.21 17.79 -0.57
C ASN A 219 -22.05 16.30 -0.92
N ALA A 220 -21.79 15.97 -2.20
CA ALA A 220 -21.62 14.58 -2.67
C ALA A 220 -22.81 13.65 -2.42
N ALA A 221 -24.03 14.19 -2.30
CA ALA A 221 -25.25 13.40 -2.17
C ALA A 221 -25.60 12.70 -3.49
N ILE A 222 -25.90 11.40 -3.46
CA ILE A 222 -26.30 10.65 -4.67
C ILE A 222 -27.72 11.03 -5.09
N THR A 223 -27.86 11.59 -6.28
CA THR A 223 -29.13 12.06 -6.86
C THR A 223 -29.63 11.19 -8.01
N ALA A 224 -28.74 10.41 -8.63
CA ALA A 224 -29.09 9.36 -9.58
C ALA A 224 -28.00 8.28 -9.58
N ILE A 225 -28.39 7.03 -9.82
CA ILE A 225 -27.46 5.91 -9.95
C ILE A 225 -27.99 4.92 -10.99
N SER A 226 -27.07 4.39 -11.80
CA SER A 226 -27.32 3.31 -12.75
C SER A 226 -26.20 2.29 -12.61
N ILE A 227 -26.56 1.04 -12.30
CA ILE A 227 -25.63 -0.07 -12.11
C ILE A 227 -25.70 -0.96 -13.36
N GLY A 228 -24.53 -1.35 -13.86
CA GLY A 228 -24.35 -2.27 -14.98
C GLY A 228 -24.26 -1.59 -16.35
N ASP A 229 -23.60 -2.29 -17.27
CA ASP A 229 -23.50 -1.98 -18.70
C ASP A 229 -23.51 -3.30 -19.51
N ASP A 230 -23.13 -3.25 -20.79
CA ASP A 230 -23.06 -4.44 -21.65
C ASP A 230 -22.00 -5.47 -21.19
N GLN A 231 -21.03 -5.05 -20.37
CA GLN A 231 -19.98 -5.90 -19.79
C GLN A 231 -20.42 -6.53 -18.46
N PHE A 232 -21.57 -6.15 -17.91
CA PHE A 232 -22.11 -6.78 -16.72
C PHE A 232 -22.45 -8.26 -17.00
N LYS A 233 -21.83 -9.16 -16.23
CA LYS A 233 -21.92 -10.62 -16.40
C LYS A 233 -22.06 -11.37 -15.08
N GLU A 234 -22.60 -10.71 -14.05
CA GLU A 234 -22.85 -11.33 -12.74
C GLU A 234 -23.81 -12.53 -12.83
N THR A 235 -23.69 -13.43 -11.85
CA THR A 235 -24.45 -14.68 -11.85
C THR A 235 -25.95 -14.41 -11.60
N PRO A 236 -26.86 -14.91 -12.47
CA PRO A 236 -28.30 -14.80 -12.26
C PRO A 236 -28.75 -15.40 -10.92
N GLY A 237 -29.64 -14.71 -10.21
CA GLY A 237 -30.11 -15.10 -8.88
C GLY A 237 -29.14 -14.83 -7.73
N TYR A 238 -27.95 -14.29 -8.01
CA TYR A 238 -26.97 -13.82 -7.04
C TYR A 238 -26.59 -12.37 -7.37
N GLY A 239 -25.39 -12.12 -7.89
CA GLY A 239 -24.89 -10.78 -8.20
C GLY A 239 -25.73 -10.00 -9.23
N ALA A 240 -26.50 -10.69 -10.09
CA ALA A 240 -27.41 -10.00 -11.01
C ALA A 240 -28.48 -9.15 -10.31
N ALA A 241 -28.77 -9.42 -9.03
CA ALA A 241 -29.65 -8.59 -8.21
C ALA A 241 -29.12 -7.14 -8.03
N ALA A 242 -27.84 -6.88 -8.34
CA ALA A 242 -27.30 -5.52 -8.36
C ALA A 242 -27.96 -4.62 -9.41
N LEU A 243 -28.60 -5.19 -10.44
CA LEU A 243 -29.38 -4.46 -11.44
C LEU A 243 -30.82 -4.17 -11.00
N GLU A 244 -31.25 -4.71 -9.86
CA GLU A 244 -32.62 -4.51 -9.37
C GLU A 244 -32.79 -3.07 -8.85
N PRO A 245 -33.91 -2.39 -9.20
CA PRO A 245 -34.17 -1.02 -8.76
C PRO A 245 -34.15 -0.85 -7.24
N GLU A 246 -34.58 -1.87 -6.50
CA GLU A 246 -34.60 -1.89 -5.03
C GLU A 246 -33.18 -1.79 -4.46
N PHE A 247 -32.22 -2.50 -5.06
CA PHE A 247 -30.83 -2.44 -4.66
C PHE A 247 -30.22 -1.05 -4.95
N ALA A 248 -30.54 -0.45 -6.11
CA ALA A 248 -30.10 0.90 -6.44
C ALA A 248 -30.72 1.99 -5.53
N ALA A 249 -31.98 1.80 -5.13
CA ALA A 249 -32.73 2.78 -4.33
C ALA A 249 -32.11 3.07 -2.97
N GLN A 250 -31.40 2.11 -2.37
CA GLN A 250 -30.76 2.31 -1.06
C GLN A 250 -29.65 3.37 -1.08
N PHE A 251 -29.02 3.62 -2.24
CA PHE A 251 -27.94 4.59 -2.38
C PHE A 251 -28.46 6.03 -2.53
N MET A 252 -29.71 6.19 -2.93
CA MET A 252 -30.31 7.49 -3.19
C MET A 252 -30.32 8.36 -1.93
N GLY A 253 -29.78 9.57 -2.02
CA GLY A 253 -29.67 10.53 -0.92
C GLY A 253 -28.55 10.25 0.08
N LYS A 254 -27.80 9.14 -0.04
CA LYS A 254 -26.58 8.92 0.75
C LYS A 254 -25.47 9.84 0.25
N THR A 255 -24.56 10.20 1.16
CA THR A 255 -23.38 11.01 0.86
C THR A 255 -22.19 10.10 0.66
N ALA A 256 -21.45 10.28 -0.44
CA ALA A 256 -20.20 9.56 -0.67
C ALA A 256 -19.03 10.22 0.11
N PRO A 257 -17.99 9.45 0.51
CA PRO A 257 -17.84 8.01 0.30
C PRO A 257 -18.77 7.17 1.20
N ILE A 258 -19.25 6.05 0.69
CA ILE A 258 -20.19 5.16 1.40
C ILE A 258 -19.43 3.94 1.93
N ALA A 259 -19.72 3.53 3.17
CA ALA A 259 -19.16 2.33 3.77
C ALA A 259 -20.10 1.13 3.62
N MET A 260 -19.55 -0.09 3.69
CA MET A 260 -20.33 -1.32 3.57
C MET A 260 -21.35 -1.48 4.70
N ALA A 261 -21.08 -0.88 5.87
CA ALA A 261 -22.00 -0.87 7.00
C ALA A 261 -23.27 -0.03 6.76
N ASP A 262 -23.25 0.87 5.76
CA ASP A 262 -24.36 1.76 5.47
C ASP A 262 -25.35 1.18 4.45
N VAL A 263 -25.09 -0.02 3.92
CA VAL A 263 -25.86 -0.62 2.82
C VAL A 263 -26.16 -2.09 3.10
N ASP A 264 -27.28 -2.56 2.58
CA ASP A 264 -27.65 -3.96 2.63
C ASP A 264 -26.95 -4.71 1.50
N ALA A 265 -26.03 -5.60 1.86
CA ALA A 265 -25.36 -6.48 0.92
C ALA A 265 -26.35 -7.44 0.24
N ILE A 266 -26.10 -7.77 -1.02
CA ILE A 266 -26.85 -8.81 -1.73
C ILE A 266 -26.50 -10.15 -1.10
N SER A 267 -27.51 -10.86 -0.59
CA SER A 267 -27.33 -12.17 0.04
C SER A 267 -26.65 -13.15 -0.91
N GLY A 268 -25.50 -13.68 -0.50
CA GLY A 268 -24.69 -14.61 -1.30
C GLY A 268 -23.90 -13.97 -2.44
N ALA A 269 -23.87 -12.64 -2.56
CA ALA A 269 -23.12 -11.92 -3.60
C ALA A 269 -22.34 -10.72 -3.05
N THR A 270 -21.63 -10.93 -1.93
CA THR A 270 -20.82 -9.90 -1.25
C THR A 270 -19.83 -9.22 -2.20
N ILE A 271 -19.14 -9.98 -3.06
CA ILE A 271 -18.19 -9.45 -4.05
C ILE A 271 -18.87 -8.44 -4.97
N THR A 272 -20.08 -8.74 -5.44
CA THR A 272 -20.83 -7.84 -6.32
C THR A 272 -21.27 -6.58 -5.58
N SER A 273 -21.70 -6.71 -4.32
CA SER A 273 -22.09 -5.55 -3.51
C SER A 273 -20.91 -4.64 -3.19
N GLU A 274 -19.75 -5.20 -2.86
CA GLU A 274 -18.51 -4.45 -2.68
C GLU A 274 -18.04 -3.80 -3.98
N ALA A 275 -18.17 -4.48 -5.12
CA ALA A 275 -17.84 -3.91 -6.42
C ALA A 275 -18.70 -2.68 -6.74
N VAL A 276 -20.02 -2.73 -6.48
CA VAL A 276 -20.89 -1.55 -6.65
C VAL A 276 -20.43 -0.41 -5.74
N LEU A 277 -20.17 -0.68 -4.47
CA LEU A 277 -19.72 0.34 -3.52
C LEU A 277 -18.37 0.96 -3.91
N SER A 278 -17.42 0.10 -4.31
CA SER A 278 -16.11 0.53 -4.79
C SER A 278 -16.23 1.38 -6.05
N ALA A 279 -17.11 1.02 -6.99
CA ALA A 279 -17.36 1.82 -8.19
C ALA A 279 -18.02 3.17 -7.86
N ILE A 280 -18.98 3.23 -6.93
CA ILE A 280 -19.57 4.50 -6.46
C ILE A 280 -18.48 5.40 -5.86
N ASN A 281 -17.65 4.85 -4.97
CA ASN A 281 -16.60 5.62 -4.30
C ASN A 281 -15.50 6.04 -5.28
N ALA A 282 -15.16 5.21 -6.27
CA ALA A 282 -14.23 5.59 -7.34
C ALA A 282 -14.81 6.71 -8.24
N ALA A 283 -16.11 6.65 -8.56
CA ALA A 283 -16.79 7.72 -9.30
C ALA A 283 -16.81 9.03 -8.49
N TYR A 284 -16.99 8.96 -7.16
CA TYR A 284 -16.85 10.10 -6.27
C TYR A 284 -15.42 10.67 -6.27
N GLN A 285 -14.39 9.81 -6.23
CA GLN A 285 -13.00 10.24 -6.32
C GLN A 285 -12.68 10.93 -7.65
N GLN A 286 -13.27 10.52 -8.78
CA GLN A 286 -13.09 11.21 -10.07
C GLN A 286 -13.60 12.66 -10.07
N LEU A 287 -14.59 12.96 -9.21
CA LEU A 287 -15.18 14.30 -9.06
C LEU A 287 -14.61 15.06 -7.85
N SER A 288 -13.70 14.43 -7.12
CA SER A 288 -13.00 15.01 -5.98
C SER A 288 -11.59 15.31 -6.42
N VAL A 289 -11.20 16.58 -6.38
CA VAL A 289 -9.79 16.91 -6.47
C VAL A 289 -9.22 16.65 -5.07
N PRO A 290 -8.18 15.82 -4.90
CA PRO A 290 -7.55 15.62 -3.59
C PRO A 290 -7.18 16.98 -3.01
N ALA A 291 -7.60 17.26 -1.77
CA ALA A 291 -6.99 18.34 -1.03
C ALA A 291 -5.59 17.88 -0.67
N PHE A 292 -4.61 18.45 -1.35
CA PHE A 292 -3.26 18.40 -0.83
C PHE A 292 -3.19 19.42 0.30
N ALA A 293 -2.99 18.95 1.53
CA ALA A 293 -2.49 19.81 2.60
C ALA A 293 -1.09 20.25 2.17
N PHE A 294 -1.03 21.38 1.48
CA PHE A 294 0.23 21.97 1.05
C PHE A 294 0.69 22.86 2.19
N GLU A 295 1.80 22.51 2.85
CA GLU A 295 2.37 23.38 3.86
C GLU A 295 2.82 24.69 3.20
N ALA A 296 2.36 25.83 3.69
CA ALA A 296 2.83 27.13 3.20
C ALA A 296 4.35 27.24 3.42
N GLY A 297 5.09 27.81 2.48
CA GLY A 297 6.53 27.96 2.63
C GLY A 297 7.28 28.20 1.32
N THR A 298 8.59 28.33 1.44
CA THR A 298 9.48 28.69 0.33
C THR A 298 10.32 27.49 -0.08
N ALA A 299 10.47 27.29 -1.40
CA ALA A 299 11.40 26.31 -1.97
C ALA A 299 12.18 26.92 -3.13
N THR A 300 13.38 26.38 -3.35
CA THR A 300 14.27 26.79 -4.44
C THR A 300 14.62 25.58 -5.29
N ALA A 301 14.44 25.71 -6.60
CA ALA A 301 14.85 24.70 -7.56
C ALA A 301 15.46 25.38 -8.79
N SER A 302 16.14 24.61 -9.63
CA SER A 302 16.75 25.11 -10.86
C SER A 302 16.49 24.16 -12.03
N ALA A 303 16.30 24.72 -13.22
CA ALA A 303 16.26 23.97 -14.47
C ALA A 303 17.26 24.52 -15.48
N GLU A 304 17.59 23.75 -16.52
CA GLU A 304 18.56 24.17 -17.54
C GLU A 304 17.94 25.20 -18.49
N GLY A 305 18.43 26.43 -18.44
CA GLY A 305 18.11 27.49 -19.41
C GLY A 305 18.98 27.41 -20.66
N PHE A 306 18.90 28.44 -21.51
CA PHE A 306 19.65 28.47 -22.77
C PHE A 306 21.16 28.66 -22.57
N ALA A 307 21.57 29.45 -21.59
CA ALA A 307 22.99 29.78 -21.36
C ALA A 307 23.51 29.35 -19.97
N GLY A 308 22.68 28.69 -19.17
CA GLY A 308 23.04 28.17 -17.86
C GLY A 308 21.80 27.79 -17.05
N PRO A 309 21.98 27.24 -15.84
CA PRO A 309 20.85 26.94 -14.96
C PRO A 309 20.10 28.23 -14.58
N VAL A 310 18.78 28.13 -14.55
CA VAL A 310 17.89 29.17 -14.05
C VAL A 310 17.34 28.70 -12.71
N ALA A 311 17.89 29.22 -11.62
CA ALA A 311 17.37 29.02 -10.28
C ALA A 311 16.11 29.86 -10.07
N VAL A 312 15.10 29.31 -9.41
CA VAL A 312 13.87 30.00 -9.04
C VAL A 312 13.53 29.67 -7.59
N THR A 313 13.32 30.71 -6.80
CA THR A 313 12.82 30.61 -5.43
C THR A 313 11.36 31.02 -5.40
N VAL A 314 10.48 30.15 -4.91
CA VAL A 314 9.02 30.34 -4.93
C VAL A 314 8.48 30.17 -3.51
N THR A 315 7.62 31.10 -3.10
CA THR A 315 6.85 31.03 -1.85
C THR A 315 5.41 30.68 -2.19
N PHE A 316 4.91 29.65 -1.53
CA PHE A 316 3.57 29.12 -1.71
C PHE A 316 2.73 29.33 -0.43
N ASP A 317 1.43 29.54 -0.59
CA ASP A 317 0.47 29.48 0.52
C ASP A 317 -0.05 28.05 0.78
N GLU A 318 -0.98 27.90 1.73
CA GLU A 318 -1.58 26.62 2.13
C GLU A 318 -2.36 25.92 0.98
N ASN A 319 -2.66 26.64 -0.10
CA ASN A 319 -3.36 26.14 -1.28
C ASN A 319 -2.42 25.93 -2.48
N ALA A 320 -1.10 25.86 -2.24
CA ALA A 320 -0.07 25.81 -3.28
C ALA A 320 -0.12 26.99 -4.28
N THR A 321 -0.68 28.13 -3.87
CA THR A 321 -0.72 29.34 -4.67
C THR A 321 0.54 30.15 -4.47
N ILE A 322 1.15 30.59 -5.56
CA ILE A 322 2.39 31.36 -5.53
C ILE A 322 2.09 32.75 -4.96
N THR A 323 2.68 33.06 -3.80
CA THR A 323 2.57 34.37 -3.14
C THR A 323 3.83 35.22 -3.33
N GLY A 324 4.94 34.60 -3.73
CA GLY A 324 6.17 35.29 -4.06
C GLY A 324 7.06 34.43 -4.96
N ILE A 325 7.79 35.07 -5.86
CA ILE A 325 8.74 34.41 -6.75
C ILE A 325 9.97 35.29 -6.96
N THR A 326 11.14 34.67 -7.04
CA THR A 326 12.40 35.32 -7.42
C THR A 326 13.12 34.41 -8.39
N VAL A 327 13.44 34.94 -9.57
CA VAL A 327 14.14 34.23 -10.64
C VAL A 327 15.60 34.69 -10.66
N GLY A 328 16.51 33.73 -10.79
CA GLY A 328 17.95 33.93 -10.87
C GLY A 328 18.67 33.90 -9.53
N ASP A 329 19.95 33.57 -9.60
CA ASP A 329 20.94 33.62 -8.52
C ASP A 329 22.29 34.09 -9.10
N ASP A 330 23.37 33.93 -8.35
CA ASP A 330 24.73 34.29 -8.79
C ASP A 330 25.24 33.44 -9.98
N GLN A 331 24.57 32.34 -10.32
CA GLN A 331 24.90 31.46 -11.44
C GLN A 331 24.07 31.76 -12.69
N PHE A 332 23.12 32.69 -12.62
CA PHE A 332 22.27 33.07 -13.76
C PHE A 332 23.10 33.68 -14.89
N ALA A 333 23.09 33.01 -16.05
CA ALA A 333 23.98 33.34 -17.17
C ALA A 333 23.24 33.57 -18.50
N GLU A 334 21.93 33.83 -18.47
CA GLU A 334 21.13 34.03 -19.68
C GLU A 334 21.57 35.21 -20.55
N THR A 335 21.25 35.12 -21.84
CA THR A 335 21.73 36.09 -22.83
C THR A 335 21.00 37.44 -22.67
N PRO A 336 21.73 38.58 -22.54
CA PRO A 336 21.14 39.91 -22.48
C PRO A 336 20.28 40.22 -23.72
N GLY A 337 19.08 40.80 -23.49
CA GLY A 337 18.12 41.10 -24.56
C GLY A 337 17.29 39.91 -25.05
N TYR A 338 17.51 38.72 -24.48
CA TYR A 338 16.70 37.52 -24.68
C TYR A 338 16.30 36.94 -23.31
N GLY A 339 16.88 35.82 -22.89
CA GLY A 339 16.53 35.13 -21.64
C GLY A 339 16.80 35.93 -20.36
N ALA A 340 17.66 36.96 -20.39
CA ALA A 340 17.85 37.83 -19.23
C ALA A 340 16.58 38.58 -18.79
N GLY A 341 15.56 38.66 -19.67
CA GLY A 341 14.23 39.15 -19.32
C GLY A 341 13.56 38.35 -18.18
N ALA A 342 14.03 37.14 -17.89
CA ALA A 342 13.52 36.34 -16.78
C ALA A 342 13.78 36.97 -15.40
N LEU A 343 14.78 37.86 -15.30
CA LEU A 343 15.07 38.63 -14.08
C LEU A 343 14.16 39.86 -13.92
N GLU A 344 13.35 40.21 -14.93
CA GLU A 344 12.50 41.38 -14.85
C GLU A 344 11.34 41.14 -13.86
N PRO A 345 11.06 42.08 -12.95
CA PRO A 345 9.96 41.93 -11.98
C PRO A 345 8.62 41.67 -12.65
N ALA A 346 8.34 42.29 -13.80
CA ALA A 346 7.10 42.09 -14.55
C ALA A 346 6.93 40.65 -15.04
N PHE A 347 8.04 39.97 -15.38
CA PHE A 347 8.00 38.56 -15.75
C PHE A 347 7.76 37.66 -14.53
N ALA A 348 8.30 37.99 -13.36
CA ALA A 348 8.04 37.23 -12.13
C ALA A 348 6.60 37.45 -11.60
N GLU A 349 6.09 38.68 -11.65
CA GLU A 349 4.77 39.05 -11.11
C GLU A 349 3.61 38.30 -11.76
N GLN A 350 3.74 37.86 -13.02
CA GLN A 350 2.69 37.10 -13.69
C GLN A 350 2.42 35.73 -13.03
N PHE A 351 3.39 35.17 -12.31
CA PHE A 351 3.25 33.88 -11.62
C PHE A 351 2.54 34.03 -10.27
N VAL A 352 2.51 35.24 -9.69
CA VAL A 352 1.89 35.47 -8.38
C VAL A 352 0.37 35.34 -8.51
N GLY A 353 -0.23 34.53 -7.63
CA GLY A 353 -1.66 34.22 -7.64
C GLY A 353 -2.03 33.02 -8.51
N ILE A 354 -1.07 32.40 -9.20
CA ILE A 354 -1.30 31.14 -9.92
C ILE A 354 -1.04 29.96 -8.97
N SER A 355 -1.93 28.96 -9.00
CA SER A 355 -1.75 27.71 -8.26
C SER A 355 -0.84 26.75 -9.03
N ALA A 356 0.14 26.19 -8.35
CA ALA A 356 1.02 25.17 -8.94
C ALA A 356 0.32 23.80 -9.03
N PRO A 357 0.70 22.93 -9.99
CA PRO A 357 1.72 23.15 -11.02
C PRO A 357 1.27 24.13 -12.10
N VAL A 358 2.19 24.98 -12.56
CA VAL A 358 1.92 26.03 -13.55
C VAL A 358 2.14 25.48 -14.96
N ALA A 359 1.23 25.78 -15.88
CA ALA A 359 1.38 25.42 -17.29
C ALA A 359 1.79 26.63 -18.15
N MET A 360 2.41 26.35 -19.29
CA MET A 360 2.85 27.39 -20.22
C MET A 360 1.69 28.18 -20.86
N ALA A 361 0.46 27.69 -20.75
CA ALA A 361 -0.74 28.38 -21.20
C ALA A 361 -1.21 29.48 -20.22
N ASP A 362 -0.74 29.44 -18.97
CA ASP A 362 -1.17 30.34 -17.90
C ASP A 362 -0.28 31.60 -17.80
N VAL A 363 0.80 31.65 -18.58
CA VAL A 363 1.82 32.69 -18.52
C VAL A 363 2.30 33.10 -19.92
N ASP A 364 2.76 34.34 -20.02
CA ASP A 364 3.36 34.88 -21.25
C ASP A 364 4.85 34.52 -21.31
N ALA A 365 5.24 33.79 -22.35
CA ALA A 365 6.65 33.48 -22.63
C ALA A 365 7.44 34.75 -22.96
N ILE A 366 8.73 34.77 -22.60
CA ILE A 366 9.65 35.83 -23.03
C ILE A 366 9.84 35.73 -24.54
N SER A 367 9.55 36.83 -25.24
CA SER A 367 9.66 36.88 -26.70
C SER A 367 11.08 36.54 -27.16
N GLY A 368 11.23 35.44 -27.91
CA GLY A 368 12.52 34.97 -28.41
C GLY A 368 13.37 34.19 -27.39
N ALA A 369 12.85 33.87 -26.20
CA ALA A 369 13.53 33.09 -25.17
C ALA A 369 12.64 31.99 -24.58
N THR A 370 12.10 31.12 -25.45
CA THR A 370 11.21 30.00 -25.06
C THR A 370 11.89 29.04 -24.09
N ILE A 371 13.15 28.65 -24.35
CA ILE A 371 13.91 27.73 -23.49
C ILE A 371 14.05 28.28 -22.08
N THR A 372 14.39 29.56 -21.94
CA THR A 372 14.49 30.22 -20.64
C THR A 372 13.14 30.31 -19.93
N SER A 373 12.06 30.51 -20.69
CA SER A 373 10.70 30.59 -20.12
C SER A 373 10.22 29.23 -19.61
N GLU A 374 10.50 28.16 -20.37
CA GLU A 374 10.25 26.77 -19.95
C GLU A 374 11.10 26.38 -18.74
N ALA A 375 12.37 26.78 -18.70
CA ALA A 375 13.24 26.52 -17.54
C ALA A 375 12.73 27.17 -16.25
N VAL A 376 12.17 28.38 -16.31
CA VAL A 376 11.53 29.02 -15.15
C VAL A 376 10.32 28.19 -14.68
N LEU A 377 9.48 27.74 -15.62
CA LEU A 377 8.29 26.94 -15.33
C LEU A 377 8.66 25.58 -14.71
N ASP A 378 9.66 24.91 -15.27
CA ASP A 378 10.18 23.62 -14.78
C ASP A 378 10.78 23.75 -13.38
N ALA A 379 11.50 24.85 -13.11
CA ALA A 379 12.01 25.15 -11.78
C ALA A 379 10.88 25.41 -10.77
N ILE A 380 9.85 26.18 -11.12
CA ILE A 380 8.66 26.39 -10.27
C ILE A 380 7.99 25.06 -9.93
N ASN A 381 7.74 24.23 -10.95
CA ASN A 381 7.08 22.94 -10.79
C ASN A 381 7.94 21.94 -10.00
N SER A 382 9.27 22.04 -10.09
CA SER A 382 10.19 21.25 -9.28
C SER A 382 10.20 21.69 -7.82
N ALA A 383 10.18 23.00 -7.55
CA ALA A 383 10.07 23.55 -6.20
C ALA A 383 8.74 23.13 -5.53
N TYR A 384 7.64 23.13 -6.29
CA TYR A 384 6.35 22.60 -5.85
C TYR A 384 6.43 21.10 -5.49
N LYS A 385 7.03 20.27 -6.35
CA LYS A 385 7.25 18.83 -6.06
C LYS A 385 8.10 18.60 -4.81
N GLN A 386 9.17 19.36 -4.61
CA GLN A 386 9.99 19.26 -3.40
C GLN A 386 9.18 19.54 -2.13
N ARG A 387 8.29 20.54 -2.16
CA ARG A 387 7.41 20.85 -1.03
C ARG A 387 6.41 19.73 -0.76
N MET A 388 5.90 19.09 -1.81
CA MET A 388 5.03 17.91 -1.68
C MET A 388 5.73 16.72 -1.04
N MET A 389 7.01 16.47 -1.39
CA MET A 389 7.79 15.34 -0.87
C MET A 389 8.29 15.56 0.58
N ASN A 390 8.58 16.81 0.96
CA ASN A 390 8.99 17.14 2.33
C ASN A 390 7.84 17.09 3.35
N ALA A 391 6.59 17.33 2.92
CA ALA A 391 5.42 17.17 3.79
C ALA A 391 5.17 15.71 4.20
N ALA A 392 5.69 14.73 3.45
CA ALA A 392 5.60 13.30 3.76
C ALA A 392 6.75 12.76 4.63
N SER A 393 7.73 13.59 4.98
CA SER A 393 8.99 13.13 5.61
C SER A 393 9.41 13.91 6.87
N GLU A 394 8.54 14.71 7.47
CA GLU A 394 8.84 15.25 8.81
C GLU A 394 8.68 14.16 9.88
N PRO A 395 9.74 13.85 10.66
CA PRO A 395 9.59 13.03 11.85
C PRO A 395 8.76 13.82 12.84
N GLU A 396 7.70 13.18 13.35
CA GLU A 396 6.94 13.64 14.51
C GLU A 396 7.93 14.13 15.57
N ALA A 397 7.81 15.40 15.98
CA ALA A 397 8.67 15.97 17.01
C ALA A 397 8.59 15.06 18.25
N ALA A 398 9.72 14.49 18.62
CA ALA A 398 9.84 13.56 19.73
C ALA A 398 9.09 14.13 20.95
N PRO A 399 8.16 13.36 21.56
CA PRO A 399 7.54 13.81 22.80
C PRO A 399 8.64 14.06 23.83
N GLU A 400 8.54 15.18 24.55
CA GLU A 400 9.38 15.45 25.72
C GLU A 400 9.34 14.22 26.65
N PRO A 401 10.48 13.83 27.24
CA PRO A 401 10.56 12.61 28.03
C PRO A 401 9.66 12.75 29.26
N GLU A 402 8.53 12.04 29.24
CA GLU A 402 7.73 11.79 30.43
C GLU A 402 8.57 10.94 31.40
N GLU A 403 8.67 11.40 32.65
CA GLU A 403 9.35 10.67 33.71
C GLU A 403 8.77 9.25 33.84
N ALA A 404 9.63 8.26 33.64
CA ALA A 404 9.26 6.85 33.74
C ALA A 404 8.65 6.53 35.11
N PRO A 405 7.50 5.84 35.18
CA PRO A 405 7.06 5.23 36.43
C PRO A 405 8.05 4.13 36.83
N GLU A 406 8.48 4.13 38.08
CA GLU A 406 9.26 3.02 38.65
C GLU A 406 8.49 1.70 38.52
N GLU A 407 8.97 0.77 37.68
CA GLU A 407 8.50 -0.60 37.67
C GLU A 407 9.10 -1.40 38.85
N PRO A 408 8.31 -2.31 39.46
CA PRO A 408 8.79 -3.11 40.58
C PRO A 408 9.78 -4.18 40.09
N VAL A 409 10.90 -4.28 40.81
CA VAL A 409 11.89 -5.35 40.71
C VAL A 409 11.25 -6.73 40.66
N ALA A 410 11.29 -7.36 39.47
CA ALA A 410 11.03 -8.77 39.27
C ALA A 410 12.37 -9.53 39.19
N ASP A 411 12.33 -10.72 39.76
CA ASP A 411 13.44 -11.58 40.19
C ASP A 411 14.51 -11.84 39.11
N SER A 412 15.77 -11.75 39.52
CA SER A 412 16.95 -12.05 38.73
C SER A 412 16.95 -13.52 38.29
N VAL A 413 16.90 -13.77 36.98
CA VAL A 413 17.24 -15.08 36.41
C VAL A 413 18.73 -15.07 36.06
N GLU A 414 19.48 -15.91 36.75
CA GLU A 414 20.94 -16.04 36.72
C GLU A 414 21.45 -16.41 35.31
N ALA A 415 22.49 -15.70 34.85
CA ALA A 415 23.13 -15.91 33.55
C ALA A 415 23.75 -17.32 33.41
N PRO A 416 23.71 -17.95 32.21
CA PRO A 416 24.47 -19.17 32.00
C PRO A 416 25.97 -18.86 31.96
N ARG A 417 26.75 -19.55 32.80
CA ARG A 417 28.22 -19.47 32.82
C ARG A 417 28.80 -19.93 31.47
N GLY A 418 29.55 -19.05 30.79
CA GLY A 418 30.32 -19.46 29.60
C GLY A 418 30.97 -18.38 28.74
N ALA A 419 30.67 -17.08 28.90
CA ALA A 419 31.37 -16.02 28.16
C ALA A 419 32.58 -15.51 28.95
N GLU A 420 33.74 -15.34 28.30
CA GLU A 420 34.86 -14.59 28.90
C GLU A 420 34.38 -13.18 29.28
N GLU A 421 34.45 -12.84 30.57
CA GLU A 421 34.12 -11.51 31.07
C GLU A 421 35.06 -10.47 30.45
N ILE A 422 34.51 -9.55 29.68
CA ILE A 422 35.21 -8.36 29.23
C ILE A 422 34.96 -7.27 30.29
N GLU A 423 35.98 -6.93 31.08
CA GLU A 423 35.87 -5.95 32.17
C GLU A 423 35.37 -4.60 31.60
N GLY A 424 34.16 -4.17 32.00
CA GLY A 424 33.53 -2.92 31.54
C GLY A 424 32.60 -3.03 30.32
N GLY A 425 32.39 -4.22 29.75
CA GLY A 425 31.45 -4.42 28.63
C GLY A 425 29.98 -4.52 29.07
N ILE A 426 29.06 -4.04 28.24
CA ILE A 426 27.62 -4.25 28.42
C ILE A 426 27.22 -5.47 27.60
N THR A 427 26.66 -6.47 28.27
CA THR A 427 26.14 -7.69 27.62
C THR A 427 24.63 -7.69 27.60
N VAL A 428 24.06 -7.89 26.41
CA VAL A 428 22.62 -8.10 26.22
C VAL A 428 22.43 -9.48 25.60
N SER A 429 21.54 -10.28 26.18
CA SER A 429 21.17 -11.59 25.65
C SER A 429 19.71 -11.60 25.21
N LYS A 430 19.44 -12.11 24.01
CA LYS A 430 18.08 -12.31 23.50
C LYS A 430 17.95 -13.71 22.90
N GLU A 431 16.74 -14.26 22.96
CA GLU A 431 16.45 -15.59 22.44
C GLU A 431 16.46 -15.58 20.90
N GLY A 432 17.27 -16.45 20.29
CA GLY A 432 17.42 -16.60 18.85
C GLY A 432 17.04 -17.99 18.33
N PHE A 433 17.04 -18.16 17.00
CA PHE A 433 16.53 -19.33 16.28
C PHE A 433 17.09 -20.70 16.72
N ALA A 434 18.31 -20.76 17.29
CA ALA A 434 18.95 -21.98 17.77
C ALA A 434 19.33 -21.95 19.28
N GLY A 435 18.88 -20.93 20.02
CA GLY A 435 19.22 -20.70 21.42
C GLY A 435 19.49 -19.23 21.76
N PRO A 436 19.75 -18.89 23.03
CA PRO A 436 20.04 -17.52 23.45
C PRO A 436 21.34 -17.02 22.81
N VAL A 437 21.28 -15.83 22.21
CA VAL A 437 22.43 -15.14 21.62
C VAL A 437 22.81 -14.00 22.54
N ALA A 438 24.06 -13.99 22.99
CA ALA A 438 24.64 -12.90 23.76
C ALA A 438 25.48 -12.01 22.84
N VAL A 439 25.25 -10.70 22.94
CA VAL A 439 26.09 -9.68 22.30
C VAL A 439 26.71 -8.85 23.42
N THR A 440 28.04 -8.76 23.41
CA THR A 440 28.77 -7.89 24.34
C THR A 440 29.41 -6.74 23.57
N VAL A 441 29.12 -5.52 24.00
CA VAL A 441 29.64 -4.29 23.42
C VAL A 441 30.51 -3.59 24.45
N LEU A 442 31.74 -3.26 24.07
CA LEU A 442 32.64 -2.41 24.82
C LEU A 442 32.60 -1.00 24.22
N PHE A 443 32.28 -0.01 25.06
CA PHE A 443 32.31 1.39 24.70
C PHE A 443 33.61 2.04 25.20
N ALA A 444 34.10 3.04 24.47
CA ALA A 444 35.19 3.90 24.93
C ALA A 444 34.74 4.74 26.15
N ASP A 445 35.69 5.41 26.81
CA ASP A 445 35.43 6.27 27.97
C ASP A 445 34.42 7.42 27.70
N ASP A 446 34.10 7.70 26.43
CA ASP A 446 33.10 8.68 26.01
C ASP A 446 31.65 8.13 26.03
N ASN A 447 31.48 6.83 26.31
CA ASN A 447 30.21 6.10 26.33
C ASN A 447 29.37 6.21 25.05
N ALA A 448 29.96 6.66 23.94
CA ALA A 448 29.30 6.89 22.66
C ALA A 448 29.96 6.13 21.51
N THR A 449 31.28 5.90 21.61
CA THR A 449 32.06 5.22 20.59
C THR A 449 32.22 3.74 20.94
N ILE A 450 31.85 2.85 20.03
CA ILE A 450 32.01 1.40 20.21
C ILE A 450 33.46 1.00 19.87
N GLU A 451 34.19 0.47 20.85
CA GLU A 451 35.55 -0.03 20.64
C GLU A 451 35.58 -1.48 20.16
N LYS A 452 34.65 -2.31 20.66
CA LYS A 452 34.63 -3.74 20.33
C LYS A 452 33.22 -4.33 20.47
N ILE A 453 32.83 -5.16 19.51
CA ILE A 453 31.61 -5.98 19.56
C ILE A 453 32.01 -7.45 19.48
N THR A 454 31.48 -8.27 20.38
CA THR A 454 31.62 -9.73 20.35
C THR A 454 30.24 -10.37 20.34
N ILE A 455 30.02 -11.32 19.44
CA ILE A 455 28.74 -12.02 19.25
C ILE A 455 28.99 -13.51 19.47
N GLY A 456 28.22 -14.13 20.39
CA GLY A 456 28.30 -15.56 20.70
C GLY A 456 29.28 -15.94 21.82
N ASP A 457 29.19 -17.18 22.30
CA ASP A 457 30.16 -17.84 23.19
C ASP A 457 30.95 -18.92 22.42
N ASP A 458 31.87 -19.64 23.08
CA ASP A 458 32.68 -20.71 22.46
C ASP A 458 31.85 -21.90 21.90
N LYS A 459 30.53 -21.90 22.07
CA LYS A 459 29.60 -22.90 21.51
C LYS A 459 28.86 -22.40 20.27
N PHE A 460 29.02 -21.13 19.90
CA PHE A 460 28.58 -20.58 18.62
C PHE A 460 29.62 -20.92 17.53
N ALA A 461 29.52 -22.13 16.96
CA ALA A 461 30.29 -22.58 15.80
C ALA A 461 29.39 -23.03 14.66
#